data_AF-Q9KY49-F1
#
_entry.id   AF-Q9KY49-F1
#
_cell.length_a   1.000
_cell.length_b   1.000
_cell.length_c   1.000
_cell.angle_alpha   90.00
_cell.angle_beta   90.00
_cell.angle_gamma   90.00
#
_symmetry.space_group_name_H-M   'P 1'
#
loop_
_entity.id
_entity.type
_entity.pdbx_description
1 polymer ?
#
loop_
_entity_poly.entity_id
_entity_poly.type
_entity_poly.pdbx_seq_one_letter_code
_entity_poly.pdbx_strand_id
1 'polypeptide(L)'
;MTPTRRSVLLSVGAVGAATALGGVLTGPAAAADGTWDSPRSANGWAMDPDAVGSFRVEGSPATVRLHRAAAPVLLHVARRWHYEVIPLRGSRHVLGHRTDRAVGAAYESNYLSGSAIALLGAGDGLWPHQEAVVRDILADCGGVVRWGTDLSPADACHFQIDVGPDAKALRRLTEIFHARSVHHDGPRPGAVEDPATPERRAGARRLAKAQARN
;
A
#
# COMPACT_ATOMS: atom_id res chain seq x y z
N MET A 1 23.10 -21.86 32.64
CA MET A 1 23.27 -20.57 31.93
C MET A 1 21.93 -20.14 31.37
N THR A 2 21.28 -19.22 32.07
CA THR A 2 19.98 -18.62 31.72
C THR A 2 20.18 -17.11 31.73
N PRO A 3 19.99 -16.38 30.61
CA PRO A 3 19.99 -14.94 30.66
C PRO A 3 18.59 -14.42 30.98
N THR A 4 18.50 -13.78 32.13
CA THR A 4 17.32 -13.08 32.66
C THR A 4 17.25 -11.65 32.10
N ARG A 5 16.04 -11.19 31.80
CA ARG A 5 15.70 -9.87 31.26
C ARG A 5 16.15 -8.72 32.17
N ARG A 6 16.78 -7.69 31.60
CA ARG A 6 16.86 -6.33 32.17
C ARG A 6 16.68 -5.29 31.07
N SER A 7 15.49 -4.71 31.02
CA SER A 7 15.18 -3.53 30.22
C SER A 7 15.63 -2.30 31.00
N VAL A 8 16.54 -1.51 30.42
CA VAL A 8 16.98 -0.24 30.98
C VAL A 8 16.06 0.86 30.45
N LEU A 9 15.23 1.40 31.36
CA LEU A 9 14.51 2.66 31.16
C LEU A 9 15.51 3.80 31.34
N LEU A 10 15.81 4.52 30.26
CA LEU A 10 16.55 5.78 30.31
C LEU A 10 15.54 6.92 30.36
N SER A 11 15.22 7.35 31.57
CA SER A 11 14.59 8.63 31.87
C SER A 11 15.68 9.71 31.96
N VAL A 12 15.79 10.56 30.94
CA VAL A 12 16.58 11.80 31.01
C VAL A 12 15.63 12.97 31.20
N GLY A 13 15.68 13.55 32.40
CA GLY A 13 15.14 14.88 32.66
C GLY A 13 16.13 15.94 32.17
N ALA A 14 15.61 16.95 31.47
CA ALA A 14 16.28 18.22 31.28
C ALA A 14 15.25 19.32 31.53
N VAL A 15 15.34 19.98 32.69
CA VAL A 15 14.63 21.23 32.96
C VAL A 15 15.47 22.35 32.36
N GLY A 16 15.06 22.81 31.18
CA GLY A 16 15.57 24.00 30.53
C GLY A 16 14.43 24.98 30.30
N ALA A 17 14.50 26.16 30.92
CA ALA A 17 13.57 27.25 30.66
C ALA A 17 13.83 27.80 29.25
N ALA A 18 12.85 27.68 28.35
CA ALA A 18 12.86 28.33 27.05
C ALA A 18 11.46 28.80 26.67
N THR A 19 11.45 30.05 26.23
CA THR A 19 10.37 30.90 25.71
C THR A 19 9.31 30.21 24.86
N ALA A 20 8.06 30.63 25.08
CA ALA A 20 6.88 30.27 24.30
C ALA A 20 7.00 30.66 22.81
N LEU A 21 6.95 29.67 21.93
CA LEU A 21 6.41 29.78 20.58
C LEU A 21 5.59 28.51 20.33
N GLY A 22 4.32 28.69 19.99
CA GLY A 22 3.34 27.63 19.80
C GLY A 22 3.74 26.66 18.70
N GLY A 23 4.23 25.49 19.09
CA GLY A 23 4.26 24.30 18.26
C GLY A 23 3.10 23.40 18.68
N VAL A 24 2.20 23.11 17.75
CA VAL A 24 1.22 22.03 17.92
C VAL A 24 2.02 20.74 18.07
N LEU A 25 2.15 20.27 19.30
CA LEU A 25 2.58 18.91 19.57
C LEU A 25 1.46 18.00 19.08
N THR A 26 1.61 17.42 17.89
CA THR A 26 0.84 16.24 17.51
C THR A 26 1.22 15.15 18.50
N GLY A 27 0.41 14.97 19.53
CA GLY A 27 0.51 13.83 20.42
C GLY A 27 0.48 12.53 19.62
N PRO A 28 1.01 11.42 20.15
CA PRO A 28 0.93 10.14 19.48
C PRO A 28 -0.55 9.87 19.16
N ALA A 29 -0.85 9.56 17.90
CA ALA A 29 -2.17 9.11 17.51
C ALA A 29 -2.54 7.96 18.45
N ALA A 30 -3.61 8.13 19.20
CA ALA A 30 -4.13 7.06 20.04
C ALA A 30 -4.39 5.86 19.13
N ALA A 31 -3.67 4.77 19.35
CA ALA A 31 -3.99 3.50 18.72
C ALA A 31 -5.43 3.17 19.14
N ALA A 32 -6.34 3.16 18.18
CA ALA A 32 -7.60 2.50 18.41
C ALA A 32 -7.29 1.01 18.49
N ASP A 33 -7.26 0.45 19.70
CA ASP A 33 -7.19 -1.00 19.92
C ASP A 33 -8.55 -1.61 19.56
N GLY A 34 -8.86 -1.66 18.26
CA GLY A 34 -10.09 -2.23 17.73
C GLY A 34 -9.82 -3.63 17.16
N THR A 35 -10.52 -4.64 17.68
CA THR A 35 -10.62 -5.92 16.96
C THR A 35 -11.71 -5.80 15.90
N TRP A 36 -11.37 -6.07 14.64
CA TRP A 36 -12.35 -6.05 13.54
C TRP A 36 -13.32 -7.23 13.64
N ASP A 37 -14.59 -6.94 13.87
CA ASP A 37 -15.66 -7.92 14.12
C ASP A 37 -16.49 -8.28 12.88
N SER A 38 -16.44 -7.44 11.83
CA SER A 38 -17.19 -7.68 10.60
C SER A 38 -16.59 -8.85 9.77
N PRO A 39 -17.43 -9.63 9.06
CA PRO A 39 -16.98 -10.62 8.09
C PRO A 39 -16.51 -10.01 6.76
N ARG A 40 -16.66 -8.68 6.58
CA ARG A 40 -16.18 -7.93 5.43
C ARG A 40 -15.19 -6.85 5.84
N SER A 41 -14.18 -6.60 5.02
CA SER A 41 -13.27 -5.47 5.20
C SER A 41 -13.95 -4.16 4.83
N ALA A 42 -13.32 -3.03 5.18
CA ALA A 42 -13.87 -1.69 4.98
C ALA A 42 -14.18 -1.37 3.51
N ASN A 43 -13.43 -1.93 2.56
CA ASN A 43 -13.73 -1.81 1.12
C ASN A 43 -14.78 -2.81 0.59
N GLY A 44 -15.46 -3.55 1.48
CA GLY A 44 -16.59 -4.43 1.16
C GLY A 44 -16.23 -5.86 0.75
N TRP A 45 -14.96 -6.26 0.82
CA TRP A 45 -14.51 -7.61 0.43
C TRP A 45 -14.75 -8.63 1.55
N ALA A 46 -15.19 -9.83 1.19
CA ALA A 46 -15.39 -10.91 2.16
C ALA A 46 -14.04 -11.42 2.69
N MET A 47 -13.99 -11.76 3.98
CA MET A 47 -12.84 -12.40 4.60
C MET A 47 -12.94 -13.91 4.41
N ASP A 48 -12.52 -14.38 3.24
CA ASP A 48 -12.50 -15.79 2.88
C ASP A 48 -11.04 -16.29 2.76
N PRO A 49 -10.55 -17.12 3.69
CA PRO A 49 -9.22 -17.70 3.63
C PRO A 49 -8.93 -18.50 2.35
N ASP A 50 -9.95 -19.14 1.75
CA ASP A 50 -9.80 -19.97 0.55
C ASP A 50 -9.61 -19.12 -0.71
N ALA A 51 -10.11 -17.89 -0.68
CA ALA A 51 -9.90 -16.89 -1.71
C ALA A 51 -8.48 -16.27 -1.69
N VAL A 52 -7.66 -16.55 -0.67
CA VAL A 52 -6.31 -16.02 -0.51
C VAL A 52 -5.26 -16.96 -1.11
N GLY A 53 -4.45 -16.45 -2.03
CA GLY A 53 -3.31 -17.15 -2.65
C GLY A 53 -1.97 -16.54 -2.26
N SER A 54 -0.88 -17.28 -2.52
CA SER A 54 0.50 -16.77 -2.41
C SER A 54 1.03 -16.44 -3.79
N PHE A 55 1.60 -15.24 -3.95
CA PHE A 55 2.04 -14.71 -5.24
C PHE A 55 3.43 -14.10 -5.14
N ARG A 56 4.28 -14.39 -6.13
CA ARG A 56 5.58 -13.72 -6.26
C ARG A 56 5.39 -12.35 -6.89
N VAL A 57 6.09 -11.34 -6.36
CA VAL A 57 6.22 -10.04 -7.03
C VAL A 57 7.28 -10.19 -8.12
N GLU A 58 6.84 -10.14 -9.37
CA GLU A 58 7.70 -10.27 -10.55
C GLU A 58 8.90 -9.31 -10.51
N GLY A 59 10.07 -9.80 -10.93
CA GLY A 59 11.32 -9.04 -10.87
C GLY A 59 12.02 -9.07 -9.51
N SER A 60 11.33 -9.49 -8.45
CA SER A 60 11.86 -9.48 -7.09
C SER A 60 11.93 -10.88 -6.45
N PRO A 61 12.63 -11.03 -5.30
CA PRO A 61 12.56 -12.22 -4.46
C PRO A 61 11.38 -12.20 -3.48
N ALA A 62 10.53 -11.17 -3.49
CA ALA A 62 9.42 -11.04 -2.54
C ALA A 62 8.21 -11.89 -2.95
N THR A 63 7.57 -12.49 -1.96
CA THR A 63 6.29 -13.20 -2.08
C THR A 63 5.30 -12.59 -1.10
N VAL A 64 4.04 -12.46 -1.52
CA VAL A 64 2.95 -11.86 -0.75
C VAL A 64 1.68 -12.69 -0.86
N ARG A 65 0.91 -12.76 0.22
CA ARG A 65 -0.43 -13.38 0.20
C ARG A 65 -1.48 -12.34 -0.12
N LEU A 66 -2.36 -12.60 -1.08
CA LEU A 66 -3.41 -11.66 -1.52
C LEU A 66 -4.68 -12.42 -1.89
N HIS A 67 -5.81 -11.73 -1.91
CA HIS A 67 -7.03 -12.24 -2.52
C HIS A 67 -6.80 -12.48 -4.02
N ARG A 68 -7.19 -13.63 -4.55
CA ARG A 68 -6.93 -14.03 -5.95
C ARG A 68 -7.45 -13.00 -6.96
N ALA A 69 -8.64 -12.45 -6.73
CA ALA A 69 -9.21 -11.40 -7.59
C ALA A 69 -8.52 -10.02 -7.46
N ALA A 70 -7.87 -9.70 -6.33
CA ALA A 70 -7.13 -8.45 -6.14
C ALA A 70 -5.68 -8.56 -6.63
N ALA A 71 -5.12 -9.77 -6.64
CA ALA A 71 -3.71 -10.03 -6.88
C ALA A 71 -3.18 -9.44 -8.21
N PRO A 72 -3.85 -9.57 -9.37
CA PRO A 72 -3.33 -9.01 -10.62
C PRO A 72 -3.04 -7.50 -10.56
N VAL A 73 -3.92 -6.75 -9.89
CA VAL A 73 -3.79 -5.29 -9.75
C VAL A 73 -2.75 -4.93 -8.70
N LEU A 74 -2.79 -5.55 -7.51
CA LEU A 74 -1.84 -5.24 -6.45
C LEU A 74 -0.41 -5.69 -6.78
N LEU A 75 -0.25 -6.78 -7.54
CA LEU A 75 1.06 -7.21 -8.06
C LEU A 75 1.60 -6.26 -9.13
N HIS A 76 0.73 -5.64 -9.94
CA HIS A 76 1.16 -4.58 -10.85
C HIS A 76 1.75 -3.40 -10.08
N VAL A 77 1.07 -2.95 -9.01
CA VAL A 77 1.57 -1.88 -8.12
C VAL A 77 2.91 -2.27 -7.50
N ALA A 78 3.00 -3.46 -6.90
CA ALA A 78 4.23 -3.95 -6.25
C ALA A 78 5.41 -4.09 -7.22
N ARG A 79 5.15 -4.55 -8.45
CA ARG A 79 6.17 -4.68 -9.51
C ARG A 79 6.70 -3.31 -9.93
N ARG A 80 5.81 -2.35 -10.21
CA ARG A 80 6.19 -0.97 -10.57
C ARG A 80 6.95 -0.29 -9.44
N TRP A 81 6.49 -0.44 -8.19
CA TRP A 81 7.19 0.03 -7.01
C TRP A 81 8.62 -0.51 -6.93
N HIS A 82 8.79 -1.82 -7.12
CA HIS A 82 10.10 -2.47 -7.08
C HIS A 82 11.08 -1.91 -8.12
N TYR A 83 10.62 -1.63 -9.33
CA TYR A 83 11.46 -1.16 -10.42
C TYR A 83 11.72 0.35 -10.39
N GLU A 84 10.77 1.14 -9.94
CA GLU A 84 10.77 2.59 -10.20
C GLU A 84 10.72 3.45 -8.94
N VAL A 85 10.39 2.87 -7.79
CA VAL A 85 10.28 3.60 -6.51
C VAL A 85 11.38 3.13 -5.57
N ILE A 86 11.21 1.94 -4.97
CA ILE A 86 12.12 1.36 -3.99
C ILE A 86 12.20 -0.17 -4.20
N PRO A 87 13.41 -0.74 -4.39
CA PRO A 87 13.56 -2.17 -4.59
C PRO A 87 13.10 -3.03 -3.41
N LEU A 88 12.13 -3.90 -3.67
CA LEU A 88 11.73 -5.00 -2.77
C LEU A 88 12.84 -6.07 -2.72
N ARG A 89 13.58 -6.15 -1.60
CA ARG A 89 14.72 -7.07 -1.42
C ARG A 89 14.34 -8.42 -0.79
N GLY A 90 13.06 -8.65 -0.53
CA GLY A 90 12.53 -9.88 0.04
C GLY A 90 11.15 -9.66 0.67
N SER A 91 10.50 -10.74 1.07
CA SER A 91 9.12 -10.71 1.57
C SER A 91 8.94 -9.85 2.83
N ARG A 92 10.00 -9.58 3.60
CA ARG A 92 9.94 -8.64 4.73
C ARG A 92 9.63 -7.19 4.32
N HIS A 93 9.75 -6.83 3.04
CA HIS A 93 9.40 -5.50 2.53
C HIS A 93 7.97 -5.44 1.97
N VAL A 94 7.20 -6.52 2.05
CA VAL A 94 5.85 -6.59 1.52
C VAL A 94 4.93 -7.20 2.56
N LEU A 95 3.94 -6.44 3.00
CA LEU A 95 2.84 -6.94 3.83
C LEU A 95 1.61 -7.14 2.95
N GLY A 96 0.96 -8.29 3.07
CA GLY A 96 -0.31 -8.57 2.40
C GLY A 96 -1.33 -9.12 3.39
N HIS A 97 -2.01 -10.20 3.01
CA HIS A 97 -3.02 -10.83 3.84
C HIS A 97 -2.50 -11.23 5.23
N ARG A 98 -3.25 -10.84 6.27
CA ARG A 98 -3.01 -11.22 7.68
C ARG A 98 -4.29 -11.75 8.31
N THR A 99 -4.16 -12.58 9.34
CA THR A 99 -5.30 -13.19 10.06
C THR A 99 -5.58 -12.52 11.41
N ASP A 100 -4.62 -11.78 11.95
CA ASP A 100 -4.82 -10.99 13.17
C ASP A 100 -5.80 -9.85 12.88
N ARG A 101 -6.92 -9.82 13.61
CA ARG A 101 -8.02 -8.87 13.44
C ARG A 101 -7.81 -7.53 14.15
N ALA A 102 -6.70 -7.33 14.87
CA ALA A 102 -6.39 -6.03 15.46
C ALA A 102 -6.12 -4.98 14.37
N VAL A 103 -6.88 -3.89 14.33
CA VAL A 103 -6.74 -2.81 13.34
C VAL A 103 -6.64 -1.46 14.03
N GLY A 104 -5.65 -0.64 13.64
CA GLY A 104 -5.51 0.73 14.13
C GLY A 104 -6.36 1.74 13.34
N ALA A 105 -6.63 1.43 12.07
CA ALA A 105 -7.51 2.20 11.19
C ALA A 105 -8.43 1.26 10.40
N ALA A 106 -9.63 1.74 10.03
CA ALA A 106 -10.62 0.91 9.33
C ALA A 106 -10.07 0.31 8.01
N TYR A 107 -9.25 1.07 7.26
CA TYR A 107 -8.67 0.59 6.01
C TYR A 107 -7.70 -0.59 6.21
N GLU A 108 -7.13 -0.77 7.41
CA GLU A 108 -6.25 -1.90 7.69
C GLU A 108 -7.00 -3.24 7.69
N SER A 109 -8.32 -3.22 7.87
CA SER A 109 -9.15 -4.42 7.70
C SER A 109 -9.06 -5.00 6.28
N ASN A 110 -8.63 -4.21 5.28
CA ASN A 110 -8.45 -4.67 3.90
C ASN A 110 -7.26 -5.65 3.76
N TYR A 111 -6.34 -5.69 4.72
CA TYR A 111 -5.36 -6.77 4.83
C TYR A 111 -6.03 -8.10 5.23
N LEU A 112 -7.13 -8.08 5.98
CA LEU A 112 -7.82 -9.32 6.41
C LEU A 112 -8.54 -10.01 5.26
N SER A 113 -9.02 -9.26 4.27
CA SER A 113 -9.59 -9.83 3.04
C SER A 113 -8.54 -10.09 1.96
N GLY A 114 -7.29 -9.66 2.16
CA GLY A 114 -6.23 -9.75 1.15
C GLY A 114 -6.41 -8.78 -0.03
N SER A 115 -7.19 -7.72 0.15
CA SER A 115 -7.48 -6.69 -0.86
C SER A 115 -6.62 -5.41 -0.69
N ALA A 116 -5.63 -5.46 0.20
CA ALA A 116 -4.61 -4.43 0.38
C ALA A 116 -3.20 -5.01 0.48
N ILE A 117 -2.21 -4.17 0.21
CA ILE A 117 -0.78 -4.47 0.27
C ILE A 117 -0.03 -3.26 0.86
N ALA A 118 0.97 -3.53 1.69
CA ALA A 118 1.91 -2.52 2.17
C ALA A 118 3.28 -2.77 1.56
N LEU A 119 3.86 -1.73 0.97
CA LEU A 119 5.18 -1.76 0.33
C LEU A 119 6.16 -0.96 1.19
N LEU A 120 6.97 -1.68 1.96
CA LEU A 120 7.85 -1.09 2.96
C LEU A 120 9.20 -0.70 2.34
N GLY A 121 9.85 0.29 2.95
CA GLY A 121 11.19 0.73 2.56
C GLY A 121 11.33 2.23 2.36
N ALA A 122 10.23 2.98 2.45
CA ALA A 122 10.24 4.44 2.35
C ALA A 122 10.87 5.15 3.57
N GLY A 123 11.12 4.46 4.69
CA GLY A 123 11.75 5.09 5.86
C GLY A 123 10.93 6.27 6.39
N ASP A 124 11.48 7.48 6.29
CA ASP A 124 10.88 8.76 6.67
C ASP A 124 9.90 9.32 5.63
N GLY A 125 9.78 8.72 4.45
CA GLY A 125 8.81 9.10 3.43
C GLY A 125 9.33 8.88 2.00
N LEU A 126 8.50 9.22 1.02
CA LEU A 126 8.91 9.19 -0.38
C LEU A 126 9.46 10.55 -0.80
N TRP A 127 10.51 10.57 -1.61
CA TRP A 127 10.94 11.80 -2.26
C TRP A 127 9.89 12.27 -3.28
N PRO A 128 9.80 13.58 -3.59
CA PRO A 128 8.78 14.10 -4.49
C PRO A 128 8.73 13.42 -5.87
N HIS A 129 9.88 12.98 -6.41
CA HIS A 129 9.91 12.24 -7.67
C HIS A 129 9.37 10.80 -7.52
N GLN A 130 9.62 10.14 -6.39
CA GLN A 130 9.05 8.84 -6.07
C GLN A 130 7.54 8.94 -5.88
N GLU A 131 7.06 9.97 -5.19
CA GLU A 131 5.62 10.25 -5.07
C GLU A 131 4.98 10.44 -6.45
N ALA A 132 5.63 11.19 -7.35
CA ALA A 132 5.15 11.37 -8.71
C ALA A 132 5.03 10.04 -9.47
N VAL A 133 6.01 9.14 -9.33
CA VAL A 133 5.95 7.77 -9.88
C VAL A 133 4.82 6.97 -9.24
N VAL A 134 4.59 7.08 -7.93
CA VAL A 134 3.45 6.41 -7.27
C VAL A 134 2.12 6.92 -7.83
N ARG A 135 1.96 8.23 -7.98
CA ARG A 135 0.73 8.82 -8.57
C ARG A 135 0.52 8.36 -10.02
N ASP A 136 1.59 8.17 -10.75
CA ASP A 136 1.58 7.61 -12.10
C ASP A 136 1.16 6.13 -12.12
N ILE A 137 1.64 5.31 -11.17
CA ILE A 137 1.17 3.93 -10.96
C ILE A 137 -0.33 3.89 -10.67
N LEU A 138 -0.84 4.79 -9.82
CA LEU A 138 -2.28 4.86 -9.54
C LEU A 138 -3.09 5.24 -10.79
N ALA A 139 -2.54 6.12 -11.64
CA ALA A 139 -3.15 6.50 -12.92
C ALA A 139 -3.29 5.31 -13.86
N ASP A 140 -2.29 4.43 -13.91
CA ASP A 140 -2.36 3.15 -14.64
C ASP A 140 -3.47 2.24 -14.12
N CYS A 141 -3.78 2.31 -12.82
CA CYS A 141 -4.88 1.57 -12.22
C CYS A 141 -6.25 2.23 -12.43
N GLY A 142 -6.33 3.41 -13.06
CA GLY A 142 -7.60 4.05 -13.42
C GLY A 142 -8.56 4.29 -12.24
N GLY A 143 -8.03 4.47 -11.03
CA GLY A 143 -8.81 4.66 -9.80
C GLY A 143 -9.30 3.37 -9.12
N VAL A 144 -8.91 2.18 -9.61
CA VAL A 144 -9.17 0.90 -8.92
C VAL A 144 -8.35 0.76 -7.63
N VAL A 145 -7.23 1.48 -7.53
CA VAL A 145 -6.35 1.49 -6.36
C VAL A 145 -6.36 2.86 -5.71
N ARG A 146 -6.43 2.89 -4.37
CA ARG A 146 -6.21 4.08 -3.55
C ARG A 146 -4.91 3.93 -2.76
N TRP A 147 -4.19 5.04 -2.63
CA TRP A 147 -2.95 5.12 -1.86
C TRP A 147 -3.24 5.66 -0.47
N GLY A 148 -2.57 5.12 0.55
CA GLY A 148 -2.82 5.44 1.94
C GLY A 148 -2.51 6.89 2.32
N THR A 149 -1.74 7.64 1.53
CA THR A 149 -1.57 9.09 1.77
C THR A 149 -2.84 9.90 1.49
N ASP A 150 -3.78 9.34 0.72
CA ASP A 150 -5.12 9.91 0.50
C ASP A 150 -6.16 9.40 1.52
N LEU A 151 -5.72 8.63 2.53
CA LEU A 151 -6.55 8.11 3.60
C LEU A 151 -6.29 8.85 4.92
N SER A 152 -7.15 8.57 5.91
CA SER A 152 -6.97 9.05 7.27
C SER A 152 -7.02 7.87 8.24
N PRO A 153 -5.98 7.66 9.09
CA PRO A 153 -4.67 8.32 9.04
C PRO A 153 -3.92 8.05 7.71
N ALA A 154 -2.97 8.93 7.39
CA ALA A 154 -2.18 8.81 6.17
C ALA A 154 -1.09 7.73 6.33
N ASP A 155 -0.93 6.87 5.33
CA ASP A 155 0.12 5.83 5.29
C ASP A 155 0.73 5.71 3.88
N ALA A 156 2.00 6.10 3.75
CA ALA A 156 2.72 6.07 2.48
C ALA A 156 3.03 4.66 1.95
N CYS A 157 3.02 3.64 2.82
CA CYS A 157 3.28 2.27 2.41
C CYS A 157 2.01 1.55 1.96
N HIS A 158 0.82 2.01 2.34
CA HIS A 158 -0.44 1.30 2.14
C HIS A 158 -1.05 1.54 0.75
N PHE A 159 -1.47 0.46 0.11
CA PHE A 159 -2.26 0.47 -1.12
C PHE A 159 -3.43 -0.49 -0.99
N GLN A 160 -4.63 -0.07 -1.42
CA GLN A 160 -5.83 -0.90 -1.36
C GLN A 160 -6.59 -0.88 -2.68
N ILE A 161 -7.33 -1.96 -2.95
CA ILE A 161 -8.40 -1.92 -3.94
C ILE A 161 -9.52 -1.02 -3.40
N ASP A 162 -9.94 -0.04 -4.20
CA ASP A 162 -10.88 1.02 -3.84
C ASP A 162 -12.30 0.80 -4.40
N VAL A 163 -12.54 -0.39 -4.96
CA VAL A 163 -13.81 -0.80 -5.53
C VAL A 163 -14.22 -2.17 -4.99
N GLY A 164 -15.51 -2.47 -5.04
CA GLY A 164 -16.01 -3.80 -4.66
C GLY A 164 -15.50 -4.92 -5.59
N PRO A 165 -15.54 -6.19 -5.14
CA PRO A 165 -14.99 -7.33 -5.87
C PRO A 165 -15.66 -7.57 -7.24
N ASP A 166 -16.92 -7.17 -7.40
CA ASP A 166 -17.69 -7.35 -8.65
C ASP A 166 -17.62 -6.14 -9.59
N ALA A 167 -16.80 -5.13 -9.26
CA ALA A 167 -16.71 -3.92 -10.06
C ALA A 167 -16.18 -4.20 -11.47
N LYS A 168 -16.90 -3.70 -12.48
CA LYS A 168 -16.49 -3.81 -13.90
C LYS A 168 -15.10 -3.23 -14.17
N ALA A 169 -14.73 -2.15 -13.46
CA ALA A 169 -13.43 -1.51 -13.58
C ALA A 169 -12.29 -2.44 -13.15
N LEU A 170 -12.46 -3.16 -12.02
CA LEU A 170 -11.49 -4.14 -11.54
C LEU A 170 -11.31 -5.30 -12.54
N ARG A 171 -12.42 -5.88 -13.01
CA ARG A 171 -12.38 -6.96 -14.00
C ARG A 171 -11.64 -6.56 -15.27
N ARG A 172 -11.99 -5.40 -15.83
CA ARG A 172 -11.34 -4.87 -17.04
C ARG A 172 -9.84 -4.65 -16.84
N LEU A 173 -9.44 -4.10 -15.68
CA LEU A 173 -8.03 -3.86 -15.39
C LEU A 173 -7.25 -5.17 -15.27
N THR A 174 -7.83 -6.17 -14.60
CA THR A 174 -7.26 -7.53 -14.52
C THR A 174 -7.09 -8.16 -15.91
N GLU A 175 -8.10 -8.06 -16.79
CA GLU A 175 -8.01 -8.55 -18.18
C GLU A 175 -6.87 -7.87 -18.95
N ILE A 176 -6.73 -6.54 -18.82
CA ILE A 176 -5.64 -5.77 -19.45
C ILE A 176 -4.26 -6.25 -18.95
N PHE A 177 -4.08 -6.39 -17.64
CA PHE A 177 -2.81 -6.83 -17.08
C PHE A 177 -2.50 -8.28 -17.43
N HIS A 178 -3.51 -9.14 -17.49
CA HIS A 178 -3.34 -10.51 -17.96
C HIS A 178 -2.89 -10.55 -19.42
N ALA A 179 -3.58 -9.83 -20.32
CA ALA A 179 -3.20 -9.77 -21.73
C ALA A 179 -1.75 -9.28 -21.94
N ARG A 180 -1.31 -8.28 -21.18
CA ARG A 180 0.07 -7.78 -21.18
C ARG A 180 1.09 -8.80 -20.69
N SER A 181 0.73 -9.65 -19.73
CA SER A 181 1.62 -10.68 -19.18
C SER A 181 1.86 -11.87 -20.13
N VAL A 182 0.95 -12.11 -21.08
CA VAL A 182 1.03 -13.25 -22.03
C VAL A 182 1.93 -12.95 -23.24
N HIS A 183 2.23 -11.69 -23.54
CA HIS A 183 3.02 -11.34 -24.73
C HIS A 183 4.53 -11.41 -24.44
N HIS A 184 5.20 -12.46 -24.93
CA HIS A 184 6.66 -12.59 -24.90
C HIS A 184 7.39 -11.59 -25.81
N ASP A 185 6.70 -11.02 -26.81
CA ASP A 185 7.24 -10.02 -27.75
C ASP A 185 6.89 -8.56 -27.36
N GLY A 186 6.36 -8.36 -26.15
CA GLY A 186 6.06 -7.05 -25.58
C GLY A 186 7.27 -6.38 -24.92
N PRO A 187 7.14 -5.12 -24.46
CA PRO A 187 8.14 -4.48 -23.61
C PRO A 187 8.49 -5.40 -22.44
N ARG A 188 9.79 -5.54 -22.11
CA ARG A 188 10.29 -6.42 -21.04
C ARG A 188 9.50 -6.21 -19.74
N PRO A 189 9.44 -7.20 -18.82
CA PRO A 189 8.99 -6.97 -17.46
C PRO A 189 9.65 -5.72 -16.86
N GLY A 190 8.83 -4.72 -16.52
CA GLY A 190 9.32 -3.42 -16.00
C GLY A 190 9.45 -2.32 -17.03
N ALA A 191 9.33 -2.60 -18.33
CA ALA A 191 9.33 -1.58 -19.37
C ALA A 191 7.96 -0.89 -19.43
N VAL A 192 8.00 0.40 -19.11
CA VAL A 192 6.83 1.28 -19.04
C VAL A 192 7.28 2.62 -19.60
N GLU A 193 6.32 3.36 -20.16
CA GLU A 193 6.60 4.71 -20.65
C GLU A 193 7.08 5.60 -19.50
N ASP A 194 7.95 6.57 -19.81
CA ASP A 194 8.54 7.46 -18.82
C ASP A 194 7.44 8.17 -18.00
N PRO A 195 7.37 7.95 -16.67
CA PRO A 195 6.41 8.62 -15.79
C PRO A 195 6.50 10.16 -15.83
N ALA A 196 7.64 10.70 -16.25
CA ALA A 196 7.87 12.13 -16.39
C ALA A 196 7.36 12.73 -17.71
N THR A 197 6.69 11.97 -18.58
CA THR A 197 6.03 12.56 -19.75
C THR A 197 4.86 13.49 -19.33
N PRO A 198 4.59 14.59 -20.07
CA PRO A 198 3.52 15.53 -19.74
C PRO A 198 2.13 14.87 -19.61
N GLU A 199 1.81 13.93 -20.49
CA GLU A 199 0.54 13.22 -20.58
C GLU A 199 0.29 12.38 -19.32
N ARG A 200 1.30 11.60 -18.91
CA ARG A 200 1.29 10.75 -17.71
C ARG A 200 1.07 11.56 -16.45
N ARG A 201 1.86 12.62 -16.26
CA ARG A 201 1.70 13.56 -15.12
C ARG A 201 0.34 14.23 -15.09
N ALA A 202 -0.21 14.60 -16.25
CA ALA A 202 -1.55 15.18 -16.32
C ALA A 202 -2.63 14.17 -15.92
N GLY A 203 -2.50 12.92 -16.36
CA GLY A 203 -3.36 11.81 -15.93
C GLY A 203 -3.34 11.58 -14.42
N ALA A 204 -2.15 11.47 -13.84
CA ALA A 204 -1.93 11.32 -12.41
C ALA A 204 -2.57 12.45 -11.58
N ARG A 205 -2.38 13.71 -12.00
CA ARG A 205 -3.01 14.87 -11.33
C ARG A 205 -4.54 14.86 -11.41
N ARG A 206 -5.11 14.49 -12.57
CA ARG A 206 -6.57 14.38 -12.74
C ARG A 206 -7.14 13.30 -11.82
N LEU A 207 -6.48 12.15 -11.73
CA LEU A 207 -6.92 11.07 -10.85
C LEU A 207 -6.85 11.48 -9.38
N ALA A 208 -5.72 12.05 -8.92
CA ALA A 208 -5.58 12.51 -7.54
C ALA A 208 -6.69 13.51 -7.15
N LYS A 209 -7.01 14.46 -8.04
CA LYS A 209 -8.13 15.40 -7.84
C LYS A 209 -9.50 14.70 -7.77
N ALA A 210 -9.71 13.66 -8.57
CA ALA A 210 -10.94 12.89 -8.56
C ALA A 210 -11.09 12.10 -7.24
N GLN A 211 -10.01 11.49 -6.76
CA GLN A 211 -9.98 10.71 -5.52
C GLN A 211 -10.10 11.58 -4.27
N ALA A 212 -9.53 12.79 -4.26
CA ALA A 212 -9.66 13.73 -3.14
C ALA A 212 -11.10 14.26 -2.93
N ARG A 213 -11.99 14.08 -3.92
CA ARG A 213 -13.40 14.51 -3.83
C ARG A 213 -14.35 13.41 -3.34
N ASN A 214 -13.88 12.16 -3.22
CA ASN A 214 -14.67 10.98 -2.90
C ASN A 214 -14.26 10.38 -1.56
#